data_AF-A0A2G1YST1-F1
#
_entry.id   AF-A0A2G1YST1-F1
#
_cell.length_a   1.000
_cell.length_b   1.000
_cell.length_c   1.000
_cell.angle_alpha   90.00
_cell.angle_beta   90.00
_cell.angle_gamma   90.00
#
_symmetry.space_group_name_H-M   'P 1'
#
loop_
_entity.id
_entity.type
_entity.pdbx_description
1 polymer ?
#
loop_
_entity_poly.entity_id
_entity_poly.type
_entity_poly.pdbx_seq_one_letter_code
_entity_poly.pdbx_strand_id
1 'polypeptide(L)'
;MIRPLRDEAERYGHYSLAAESMYDHPFQWGSKRTGPDLARVGGRYSDEWHTTHMKNPRDVVPESIMPGYPFLATTALAVPNIANNLIANQIVGVPYSDEMVATAAADLKTQVDPDADDVDGLLERYPKAQVRDFDGNPALLSELDALIAYLQMMGTLVDFTSYDVDANKR
;
A
#
# COMPACT_ATOMS: atom_id res chain seq x y z
N MET A 1 5.82 5.72 10.59
CA MET A 1 6.89 4.95 11.26
C MET A 1 6.52 4.84 12.71
N ILE A 2 6.41 3.61 13.19
CA ILE A 2 6.06 3.30 14.58
C ILE A 2 7.34 3.25 15.40
N ARG A 3 7.37 4.02 16.50
CA ARG A 3 8.49 4.11 17.43
C ARG A 3 8.51 2.89 18.37
N PRO A 4 9.68 2.49 18.89
CA PRO A 4 9.80 1.36 19.83
C PRO A 4 9.36 1.76 21.25
N LEU A 5 8.16 2.30 21.39
CA LEU A 5 7.51 2.62 22.65
C LEU A 5 6.32 1.69 22.83
N ARG A 6 6.13 1.17 24.05
CA ARG A 6 5.02 0.25 24.36
C ARG A 6 3.66 0.78 23.92
N ASP A 7 3.40 2.05 24.22
CA ASP A 7 2.15 2.73 23.88
C ASP A 7 1.92 2.85 22.35
N GLU A 8 2.99 2.97 21.55
CA GLU A 8 2.84 2.92 20.09
C GLU A 8 2.61 1.50 19.58
N ALA A 9 3.27 0.53 20.21
CA ALA A 9 3.10 -0.87 19.86
C ALA A 9 1.67 -1.34 20.09
N GLU A 10 1.05 -0.94 21.21
CA GLU A 10 -0.34 -1.27 21.51
C GLU A 10 -1.34 -0.59 20.55
N ARG A 11 -1.04 0.62 20.04
CA ARG A 11 -1.93 1.36 19.12
C ARG A 11 -1.83 0.94 17.66
N TYR A 12 -0.61 0.66 17.21
CA TYR A 12 -0.29 0.50 15.79
C TYR A 12 0.27 -0.88 15.43
N GLY A 13 0.70 -1.68 16.40
CA GLY A 13 1.37 -2.96 16.17
C GLY A 13 2.89 -2.86 16.24
N HIS A 14 3.61 -3.87 15.75
CA HIS A 14 5.07 -3.95 15.85
C HIS A 14 5.75 -2.68 15.33
N TYR A 15 6.74 -2.18 16.06
CA TYR A 15 7.49 -0.98 15.68
C TYR A 15 8.16 -1.15 14.31
N SER A 16 8.39 -0.04 13.60
CA SER A 16 8.93 -0.08 12.24
C SER A 16 10.39 -0.55 12.23
N LEU A 17 10.73 -1.42 11.28
CA LEU A 17 12.09 -1.89 11.05
C LEU A 17 12.72 -1.18 9.86
N ALA A 18 14.04 -0.98 9.89
CA ALA A 18 14.75 -0.33 8.78
C ALA A 18 14.59 -1.11 7.45
N ALA A 19 14.50 -2.44 7.53
CA ALA A 19 14.31 -3.31 6.36
C ALA A 19 12.99 -3.03 5.61
N GLU A 20 11.97 -2.50 6.27
CA GLU A 20 10.67 -2.21 5.64
C GLU A 20 10.73 -1.06 4.65
N SER A 21 11.63 -0.11 4.87
CA SER A 21 11.81 1.07 4.02
C SER A 21 13.02 0.95 3.11
N MET A 22 13.58 -0.25 2.94
CA MET A 22 14.75 -0.49 2.10
C MET A 22 14.51 -0.11 0.63
N TYR A 23 13.27 -0.26 0.14
CA TYR A 23 12.89 0.05 -1.24
C TYR A 23 12.10 1.36 -1.39
N ASP A 24 11.98 2.14 -0.32
CA ASP A 24 11.22 3.39 -0.35
C ASP A 24 12.08 4.54 -0.90
N HIS A 25 11.77 4.98 -2.13
CA HIS A 25 12.45 6.09 -2.78
C HIS A 25 11.46 7.19 -3.20
N PRO A 26 11.32 8.29 -2.41
CA PRO A 26 11.93 8.54 -1.10
C PRO A 26 11.19 7.85 0.05
N PHE A 27 11.84 7.80 1.21
CA PHE A 27 11.27 7.24 2.45
C PHE A 27 9.95 7.93 2.85
N GLN A 28 8.98 7.15 3.35
CA GLN A 28 7.64 7.63 3.74
C GLN A 28 7.48 7.85 5.26
N TRP A 29 8.58 8.11 5.96
CA TRP A 29 8.52 8.32 7.40
C TRP A 29 7.95 9.70 7.71
N GLY A 30 6.78 9.71 8.35
CA GLY A 30 6.14 10.94 8.79
C GLY A 30 6.97 11.71 9.82
N SER A 31 7.01 13.04 9.68
CA SER A 31 7.56 13.96 10.67
C SER A 31 6.51 14.54 11.63
N LYS A 32 5.22 14.40 11.27
CA LYS A 32 4.05 14.86 12.05
C LYS A 32 2.92 13.84 11.96
N ARG A 33 2.11 13.77 13.01
CA ARG A 33 0.88 12.97 13.06
C ARG A 33 -0.33 13.85 13.32
N THR A 34 -0.92 14.35 12.23
CA THR A 34 -2.27 14.97 12.27
C THR A 34 -3.34 13.89 12.26
N GLY A 35 -3.15 12.85 11.44
CA GLY A 35 -3.84 11.57 11.54
C GLY A 35 -2.97 10.48 12.17
N PRO A 36 -3.50 9.26 12.33
CA PRO A 36 -2.77 8.11 12.86
C PRO A 36 -1.58 7.67 11.97
N ASP A 37 -0.67 6.86 12.52
CA ASP A 37 0.41 6.25 11.73
C ASP A 37 -0.13 5.18 10.76
N LEU A 38 0.41 5.14 9.54
CA LEU A 38 -0.05 4.24 8.47
C LEU A 38 0.87 3.02 8.23
N ALA A 39 1.97 2.88 8.98
CA ALA A 39 2.98 1.84 8.70
C ALA A 39 2.48 0.38 8.85
N ARG A 40 1.26 0.19 9.38
CA ARG A 40 0.63 -1.10 9.67
C ARG A 40 -0.87 -1.08 9.38
N VAL A 41 -1.28 -0.33 8.36
CA VAL A 41 -2.71 -0.25 8.00
C VAL A 41 -3.15 -1.42 7.10
N GLY A 42 -2.20 -2.12 6.47
CA GLY A 42 -2.50 -3.27 5.61
C GLY A 42 -3.32 -4.32 6.34
N GLY A 43 -4.48 -4.66 5.79
CA GLY A 43 -5.42 -5.64 6.35
C GLY A 43 -6.19 -5.17 7.59
N ARG A 44 -5.98 -3.94 8.08
CA ARG A 44 -6.68 -3.43 9.28
C ARG A 44 -8.11 -2.97 8.99
N TYR A 45 -8.34 -2.44 7.79
CA TYR A 45 -9.64 -1.97 7.32
C TYR A 45 -9.97 -2.61 5.97
N SER A 46 -11.26 -2.77 5.68
CA SER A 46 -11.70 -3.26 4.36
C SER A 46 -11.46 -2.21 3.28
N ASP A 47 -11.41 -2.67 2.04
CA ASP A 47 -11.31 -1.80 0.87
C ASP A 47 -12.53 -0.85 0.79
N GLU A 48 -13.73 -1.35 1.10
CA GLU A 48 -14.94 -0.53 1.20
C GLU A 48 -14.83 0.58 2.26
N TRP A 49 -14.22 0.28 3.42
CA TRP A 49 -13.96 1.29 4.44
C TRP A 49 -12.99 2.34 3.92
N HIS A 50 -11.91 1.93 3.25
CA HIS A 50 -10.96 2.86 2.64
C HIS A 50 -11.64 3.74 1.58
N THR A 51 -12.45 3.16 0.70
CA THR A 51 -13.22 3.89 -0.32
C THR A 51 -14.15 4.92 0.31
N THR A 52 -14.92 4.53 1.33
CA THR A 52 -15.85 5.43 2.03
C THR A 52 -15.09 6.54 2.75
N HIS A 53 -14.03 6.18 3.48
CA HIS A 53 -13.19 7.12 4.21
C HIS A 53 -12.49 8.11 3.28
N MET A 54 -11.98 7.69 2.12
CA MET A 54 -11.35 8.58 1.16
C MET A 54 -12.36 9.52 0.50
N LYS A 55 -13.58 9.05 0.18
CA LYS A 55 -14.64 9.90 -0.37
C LYS A 55 -15.06 10.98 0.62
N ASN A 56 -15.34 10.58 1.86
CA ASN A 56 -15.67 11.49 2.94
C ASN A 56 -15.34 10.87 4.30
N PRO A 57 -14.23 11.29 4.94
CA PRO A 57 -13.79 10.72 6.21
C PRO A 57 -14.82 10.82 7.34
N ARG A 58 -15.70 11.82 7.28
CA ARG A 58 -16.70 12.11 8.31
C ARG A 58 -17.87 11.13 8.30
N ASP A 59 -18.04 10.34 7.24
CA ASP A 59 -19.11 9.34 7.17
C ASP A 59 -18.80 8.09 8.01
N VAL A 60 -17.51 7.78 8.22
CA VAL A 60 -17.06 6.65 9.05
C VAL A 60 -16.41 7.08 10.35
N VAL A 61 -15.86 8.30 10.41
CA VAL A 61 -15.26 8.90 11.61
C VAL A 61 -15.74 10.35 11.71
N PRO A 62 -16.88 10.61 12.40
CA PRO A 62 -17.53 11.94 12.44
C PRO A 62 -16.61 13.09 12.85
N GLU A 63 -15.67 12.83 13.76
CA GLU A 63 -14.69 13.79 14.27
C GLU A 63 -13.46 13.97 13.36
N SER A 64 -13.39 13.29 12.22
CA SER A 64 -12.23 13.33 11.34
C SER A 64 -11.98 14.73 10.79
N ILE A 65 -10.73 15.17 10.95
CA ILE A 65 -10.23 16.41 10.37
C ILE A 65 -9.60 16.20 8.98
N MET A 66 -9.53 14.95 8.50
CA MET A 66 -8.99 14.64 7.19
C MET A 66 -9.87 15.29 6.09
N PRO A 67 -9.28 15.89 5.05
CA PRO A 67 -10.02 16.32 3.86
C PRO A 67 -10.64 15.12 3.13
N GLY A 68 -11.78 15.33 2.48
CA GLY A 68 -12.31 14.35 1.53
C GLY A 68 -11.56 14.40 0.20
N TYR A 69 -11.33 13.23 -0.39
CA TYR A 69 -10.67 13.03 -1.68
C TYR A 69 -11.58 12.26 -2.68
N PRO A 70 -12.85 12.67 -2.88
CA PRO A 70 -13.78 11.94 -3.74
C PRO A 70 -13.36 11.90 -5.20
N PHE A 71 -12.51 12.85 -5.64
CA PHE A 71 -12.02 12.93 -7.00
C PHE A 71 -11.19 11.69 -7.39
N LEU A 72 -10.52 11.03 -6.44
CA LEU A 72 -9.72 9.82 -6.71
C LEU A 72 -10.54 8.70 -7.35
N ALA A 73 -11.83 8.58 -6.97
CA ALA A 73 -12.74 7.57 -7.52
C ALA A 73 -13.22 7.90 -8.95
N THR A 74 -13.03 9.14 -9.41
CA THR A 74 -13.49 9.60 -10.73
C THR A 74 -12.35 9.90 -11.69
N THR A 75 -11.12 9.99 -11.19
CA THR A 75 -9.92 10.21 -12.00
C THR A 75 -9.37 8.89 -12.48
N ALA A 76 -9.28 8.71 -13.80
CA ALA A 76 -8.61 7.55 -14.39
C ALA A 76 -7.12 7.55 -14.03
N LEU A 77 -6.59 6.39 -13.67
CA LEU A 77 -5.18 6.25 -13.33
C LEU A 77 -4.30 6.52 -14.57
N ALA A 78 -3.49 7.56 -14.50
CA ALA A 78 -2.56 7.93 -15.55
C ALA A 78 -1.11 7.63 -15.14
N VAL A 79 -0.52 6.56 -15.67
CA VAL A 79 0.89 6.22 -15.45
C VAL A 79 1.65 6.22 -16.78
N PRO A 80 2.13 7.38 -17.24
CA PRO A 80 2.66 7.52 -18.60
C PRO A 80 3.91 6.66 -18.88
N ASN A 81 4.71 6.31 -17.87
CA ASN A 81 5.94 5.53 -18.06
C ASN A 81 6.25 4.60 -16.87
N ILE A 82 5.35 3.67 -16.53
CA ILE A 82 5.57 2.74 -15.41
C ILE A 82 6.87 1.94 -15.55
N ALA A 83 7.22 1.51 -16.76
CA ALA A 83 8.48 0.81 -17.03
C ALA A 83 9.70 1.66 -16.66
N ASN A 84 9.72 2.95 -16.99
CA ASN A 84 10.83 3.84 -16.62
C ASN A 84 10.89 4.07 -15.10
N ASN A 85 9.75 4.07 -14.40
CA ASN A 85 9.74 4.13 -12.93
C ASN A 85 10.40 2.88 -12.33
N LEU A 86 10.08 1.68 -12.86
CA LEU A 86 10.71 0.45 -12.42
C LEU A 86 12.21 0.41 -12.74
N ILE A 87 12.61 0.87 -13.93
CA ILE A 87 14.04 0.99 -14.31
C ILE A 87 14.77 1.96 -13.37
N ALA A 88 14.18 3.12 -13.06
CA ALA A 88 14.76 4.06 -12.11
C ALA A 88 14.94 3.41 -10.73
N ASN A 89 13.96 2.62 -10.28
CA ASN A 89 14.03 1.87 -9.04
C ASN A 89 15.10 0.75 -9.09
N GLN A 90 15.26 0.05 -10.22
CA GLN A 90 16.35 -0.91 -10.44
C GLN A 90 17.72 -0.25 -10.26
N ILE A 91 17.91 0.94 -10.83
CA ILE A 91 19.18 1.68 -10.76
C ILE A 91 19.56 2.01 -9.30
N VAL A 92 18.57 2.27 -8.43
CA VAL A 92 18.81 2.55 -7.01
C VAL A 92 18.79 1.31 -6.12
N GLY A 93 18.66 0.11 -6.71
CA GLY A 93 18.86 -1.17 -6.03
C GLY A 93 17.58 -1.95 -5.68
N VAL A 94 16.40 -1.51 -6.14
CA VAL A 94 15.17 -2.31 -5.99
C VAL A 94 15.22 -3.49 -6.97
N PRO A 95 15.00 -4.75 -6.52
CA PRO A 95 15.26 -5.94 -7.32
C PRO A 95 14.12 -6.28 -8.29
N TYR A 96 13.69 -5.31 -9.11
CA TYR A 96 12.81 -5.63 -10.25
C TYR A 96 13.60 -6.41 -11.32
N SER A 97 12.99 -7.41 -11.93
CA SER A 97 13.56 -8.11 -13.08
C SER A 97 13.24 -7.39 -14.39
N ASP A 98 13.97 -7.69 -15.47
CA ASP A 98 13.66 -7.16 -16.80
C ASP A 98 12.27 -7.58 -17.29
N GLU A 99 11.82 -8.76 -16.88
CA GLU A 99 10.46 -9.24 -17.13
C GLU A 99 9.42 -8.35 -16.45
N MET A 100 9.58 -8.05 -15.15
CA MET A 100 8.71 -7.14 -14.42
C MET A 100 8.63 -5.75 -15.08
N VAL A 101 9.74 -5.24 -15.61
CA VAL A 101 9.77 -3.98 -16.34
C VAL A 101 8.96 -4.07 -17.64
N ALA A 102 9.10 -5.17 -18.37
CA ALA A 102 8.39 -5.39 -19.63
C ALA A 102 6.87 -5.59 -19.44
N THR A 103 6.45 -6.26 -18.36
CA THR A 103 5.06 -6.57 -18.05
C THR A 103 4.36 -5.52 -17.19
N ALA A 104 5.07 -4.53 -16.65
CA ALA A 104 4.58 -3.57 -15.65
C ALA A 104 3.21 -2.94 -15.96
N ALA A 105 2.96 -2.57 -17.23
CA ALA A 105 1.70 -1.95 -17.63
C ALA A 105 0.52 -2.94 -17.69
N ALA A 106 0.80 -4.21 -17.98
CA ALA A 106 -0.18 -5.29 -17.91
C ALA A 106 -0.44 -5.66 -16.44
N ASP A 107 0.64 -5.84 -15.66
CA ASP A 107 0.59 -6.18 -14.24
C ASP A 107 -0.28 -5.22 -13.44
N LEU A 108 -0.17 -3.92 -13.70
CA LEU A 108 -0.98 -2.89 -13.05
C LEU A 108 -2.49 -3.04 -13.32
N LYS A 109 -2.87 -3.50 -14.52
CA LYS A 109 -4.28 -3.77 -14.87
C LYS A 109 -4.75 -5.10 -14.29
N THR A 110 -3.91 -6.13 -14.38
CA THR A 110 -4.18 -7.45 -13.79
C THR A 110 -4.42 -7.33 -12.29
N GLN A 111 -3.68 -6.46 -11.59
CA GLN A 111 -3.81 -6.31 -10.14
C GLN A 111 -5.22 -5.90 -9.68
N VAL A 112 -5.93 -5.11 -10.49
CA VAL A 112 -7.29 -4.63 -10.14
C VAL A 112 -8.40 -5.53 -10.68
N ASP A 113 -8.06 -6.51 -11.51
CA ASP A 113 -9.01 -7.37 -12.20
C ASP A 113 -8.82 -8.83 -11.76
N PRO A 114 -9.64 -9.34 -10.81
CA PRO A 114 -9.52 -10.72 -10.34
C PRO A 114 -9.87 -11.76 -11.41
N ASP A 115 -10.53 -11.36 -12.50
CA ASP A 115 -10.91 -12.22 -13.61
C ASP A 115 -9.92 -12.14 -14.78
N ALA A 116 -8.80 -11.42 -14.63
CA ALA A 116 -7.77 -11.31 -15.65
C ALA A 116 -7.09 -12.66 -15.96
N ASP A 117 -6.70 -12.85 -17.22
CA ASP A 117 -6.10 -14.12 -17.67
C ASP A 117 -4.70 -14.39 -17.07
N ASP A 118 -3.97 -13.36 -16.63
CA ASP A 118 -2.56 -13.44 -16.18
C ASP A 118 -2.37 -13.20 -14.66
N VAL A 119 -3.39 -13.50 -13.85
CA VAL A 119 -3.27 -13.40 -12.37
C VAL A 119 -2.13 -14.28 -11.85
N ASP A 120 -1.98 -15.49 -12.39
CA ASP A 120 -0.92 -16.42 -11.99
C ASP A 120 0.47 -15.88 -12.32
N GLY A 121 0.66 -15.29 -13.50
CA GLY A 121 1.93 -14.68 -13.89
C GLY A 121 2.28 -13.47 -13.01
N LEU A 122 1.28 -12.63 -12.69
CA LEU A 122 1.46 -11.52 -11.76
C LEU A 122 1.92 -12.02 -10.38
N LEU A 123 1.31 -13.09 -9.86
CA LEU A 123 1.66 -13.67 -8.56
C LEU A 123 3.02 -14.40 -8.58
N GLU A 124 3.44 -14.96 -9.71
CA GLU A 124 4.78 -15.52 -9.87
C GLU A 124 5.85 -14.41 -9.75
N ARG A 125 5.61 -13.27 -10.41
CA ARG A 125 6.48 -12.08 -10.32
C ARG A 125 6.40 -11.46 -8.92
N TYR A 126 5.20 -11.31 -8.36
CA TYR A 126 4.95 -10.64 -7.08
C TYR A 126 4.17 -11.54 -6.10
N PRO A 127 4.83 -12.49 -5.42
CA PRO A 127 4.14 -13.50 -4.59
C PRO A 127 3.29 -12.96 -3.44
N LYS A 128 3.56 -11.73 -2.99
CA LYS A 128 2.81 -11.06 -1.92
C LYS A 128 1.81 -10.02 -2.43
N ALA A 129 1.66 -9.86 -3.74
CA ALA A 129 0.67 -8.96 -4.31
C ALA A 129 -0.74 -9.41 -3.93
N GLN A 130 -1.66 -8.45 -3.89
CA GLN A 130 -3.08 -8.70 -3.75
C GLN A 130 -3.75 -8.35 -5.08
N VAL A 131 -4.65 -9.21 -5.53
CA VAL A 131 -5.41 -9.04 -6.77
C VAL A 131 -6.89 -9.04 -6.46
N ARG A 132 -7.56 -7.92 -6.73
CA ARG A 132 -9.00 -7.72 -6.54
C ARG A 132 -9.40 -6.31 -6.97
N ASP A 133 -10.70 -6.10 -7.12
CA ASP A 133 -11.29 -4.77 -7.23
C ASP A 133 -11.17 -4.04 -5.87
N PHE A 134 -10.40 -2.95 -5.85
CA PHE A 134 -10.09 -2.22 -4.61
C PHE A 134 -11.07 -1.07 -4.35
N ASP A 135 -11.59 -0.40 -5.37
CA ASP A 135 -12.49 0.73 -5.19
C ASP A 135 -13.98 0.40 -5.38
N GLY A 136 -14.28 -0.81 -5.87
CA GLY A 136 -15.63 -1.32 -6.12
C GLY A 136 -16.20 -0.91 -7.49
N ASN A 137 -15.36 -0.44 -8.41
CA ASN A 137 -15.74 0.04 -9.73
C ASN A 137 -14.88 -0.59 -10.85
N PRO A 138 -15.20 -1.81 -11.29
CA PRO A 138 -14.42 -2.52 -12.30
C PRO A 138 -14.45 -1.86 -13.69
N ALA A 139 -15.34 -0.88 -13.91
CA ALA A 139 -15.45 -0.16 -15.18
C ALA A 139 -14.34 0.88 -15.37
N LEU A 140 -13.64 1.27 -14.30
CA LEU A 140 -12.62 2.32 -14.34
C LEU A 140 -11.47 1.97 -13.40
N LEU A 141 -10.30 1.72 -13.96
CA LEU A 141 -9.04 1.73 -13.20
C LEU A 141 -8.75 3.18 -12.73
N SER A 142 -8.98 3.44 -11.45
CA SER A 142 -8.97 4.79 -10.88
C SER A 142 -7.71 5.08 -10.06
N GLU A 143 -7.47 6.35 -9.75
CA GLU A 143 -6.43 6.73 -8.76
C GLU A 143 -6.74 6.18 -7.36
N LEU A 144 -8.02 5.94 -7.05
CA LEU A 144 -8.43 5.37 -5.77
C LEU A 144 -7.99 3.91 -5.64
N ASP A 145 -8.09 3.11 -6.71
CA ASP A 145 -7.59 1.73 -6.73
C ASP A 145 -6.11 1.68 -6.33
N ALA A 146 -5.29 2.50 -7.00
CA ALA A 146 -3.85 2.56 -6.75
C ALA A 146 -3.53 2.95 -5.30
N LEU A 147 -4.29 3.90 -4.74
CA LEU A 147 -4.10 4.32 -3.34
C LEU A 147 -4.47 3.21 -2.36
N ILE A 148 -5.60 2.53 -2.57
CA ILE A 148 -6.05 1.45 -1.67
C ILE A 148 -5.11 0.25 -1.77
N ALA A 149 -4.70 -0.15 -2.99
CA ALA A 149 -3.71 -1.21 -3.20
C ALA A 149 -2.40 -0.90 -2.45
N TYR A 150 -1.93 0.34 -2.49
CA TYR A 150 -0.77 0.78 -1.72
C TYR A 150 -0.99 0.68 -0.21
N LEU A 151 -2.12 1.20 0.31
CA LEU A 151 -2.43 1.15 1.75
C LEU A 151 -2.55 -0.29 2.26
N GLN A 152 -3.12 -1.19 1.46
CA GLN A 152 -3.26 -2.61 1.82
C GLN A 152 -1.91 -3.34 1.89
N MET A 153 -0.86 -2.83 1.24
CA MET A 153 0.49 -3.38 1.31
C MET A 153 1.25 -2.91 2.58
N MET A 154 0.83 -1.81 3.21
CA MET A 154 1.61 -1.17 4.28
C MET A 154 1.74 -2.06 5.52
N GLY A 155 2.96 -2.54 5.76
CA GLY A 155 3.31 -3.32 6.95
C GLY A 155 3.04 -4.82 6.83
N THR A 156 2.72 -5.34 5.65
CA THR A 156 2.41 -6.77 5.44
C THR A 156 3.64 -7.59 4.98
N LEU A 157 4.69 -6.91 4.51
CA LEU A 157 5.83 -7.56 3.86
C LEU A 157 6.85 -8.20 4.82
N VAL A 158 6.80 -7.86 6.11
CA VAL A 158 7.73 -8.36 7.12
C VAL A 158 7.06 -9.39 8.04
N ASP A 159 7.79 -10.46 8.31
CA ASP A 159 7.39 -11.49 9.27
C ASP A 159 7.89 -11.13 10.68
N PHE A 160 6.97 -10.60 11.48
CA PHE A 160 7.24 -10.19 12.87
C PHE A 160 7.35 -11.36 13.85
N THR A 161 7.00 -12.59 13.46
CA THR A 161 7.13 -13.76 14.35
C THR A 161 8.59 -14.15 14.62
N SER A 162 9.49 -13.70 13.75
CA SER A 162 10.94 -13.85 13.92
C SER A 162 11.54 -12.91 14.98
N TYR A 163 10.76 -11.97 15.52
CA TYR A 163 11.24 -10.93 16.43
C TYR A 163 10.66 -11.08 17.84
N ASP A 164 11.52 -11.24 18.84
CA ASP A 164 11.09 -11.31 20.25
C ASP A 164 10.72 -9.92 20.78
N VAL A 165 9.42 -9.63 20.77
CA VAL A 165 8.84 -8.38 21.27
C VAL A 165 8.94 -8.28 22.79
N ASP A 166 8.96 -9.41 23.50
CA ASP A 166 9.00 -9.45 24.96
C ASP A 166 10.41 -9.18 25.51
N ALA A 167 11.46 -9.58 24.78
CA ALA A 167 12.85 -9.29 25.13
C ALA A 167 13.16 -7.78 25.22
N ASN A 168 12.40 -6.94 24.50
CA ASN A 168 12.57 -5.49 24.47
C ASN A 168 11.59 -4.71 25.35
N LYS A 169 10.69 -5.40 26.10
CA LYS A 169 9.86 -4.76 27.12
C LYS A 169 10.72 -4.43 28.34
N ARG A 170 11.28 -3.21 28.37
CA ARG A 170 11.84 -2.62 29.61
C ARG A 170 10.76 -1.88 30.37
#